data_AF-A0A7W6F861-F1
#
_entry.id   AF-A0A7W6F861-F1
#
_cell.length_a   1.000
_cell.length_b   1.000
_cell.length_c   1.000
_cell.angle_alpha   90.00
_cell.angle_beta   90.00
_cell.angle_gamma   90.00
#
_symmetry.space_group_name_H-M   'P 1'
#
loop_
_entity.id
_entity.type
_entity.pdbx_description
1 polymer ?
#
loop_
_entity_poly.entity_id
_entity_poly.type
_entity_poly.pdbx_seq_one_letter_code
_entity_poly.pdbx_strand_id
1 'polypeptide(L)'
;MDIGKMRGDEFIDRLEQLCSERGISTRRYKKPTNTRVAPREMINDIADNCQAVIIALSDCGSCTSCSTHDLNDLDKKGLAGVSVLTTEFEQAFESQKSSIGLDAASVYVEHPLQNKTTEELHRSAESAFDDILRAISIEVPSLHTSKAA
;
A
#
# COMPACT_ATOMS: atom_id res chain seq x y z
N MET A 1 -0.87 -3.01 -4.81
CA MET A 1 -2.13 -2.51 -5.37
C MET A 1 -1.91 -1.10 -5.88
N ASP A 2 -2.08 -0.90 -7.19
CA ASP A 2 -2.18 0.40 -7.84
C ASP A 2 -3.58 0.99 -7.57
N ILE A 3 -3.64 2.21 -7.04
CA ILE A 3 -4.91 2.88 -6.77
C ILE A 3 -5.63 3.43 -8.02
N GLY A 4 -5.07 3.20 -9.22
CA GLY A 4 -5.65 3.63 -10.49
C GLY A 4 -5.37 5.10 -10.81
N LYS A 5 -4.26 5.65 -10.29
CA LYS A 5 -3.82 7.01 -10.59
C LYS A 5 -2.93 7.02 -11.83
N MET A 6 -3.02 8.09 -12.62
CA MET A 6 -2.11 8.33 -13.75
C MET A 6 -0.65 8.21 -13.30
N ARG A 7 0.12 7.36 -13.99
CA ARG A 7 1.54 7.09 -13.75
C ARG A 7 1.87 6.45 -12.40
N GLY A 8 0.86 6.01 -11.64
CA GLY A 8 1.06 5.17 -10.45
C GLY A 8 1.59 3.78 -10.80
N ASP A 9 1.31 3.31 -12.01
CA ASP A 9 1.85 2.07 -12.57
C ASP A 9 3.37 2.10 -12.72
N GLU A 10 3.98 3.19 -13.19
CA GLU A 10 5.45 3.33 -13.28
C GLU A 10 6.13 3.14 -11.91
N PHE A 11 5.56 3.69 -10.85
CA PHE A 11 6.07 3.52 -9.49
C PHE A 11 5.93 2.06 -9.02
N ILE A 12 4.77 1.45 -9.24
CA ILE A 12 4.52 0.04 -8.84
C ILE A 12 5.38 -0.92 -9.68
N ASP A 13 5.60 -0.65 -10.96
CA ASP A 13 6.46 -1.46 -11.84
C ASP A 13 7.88 -1.50 -11.29
N ARG A 14 8.39 -0.37 -10.81
CA ARG A 14 9.70 -0.34 -10.17
C ARG A 14 9.72 -1.11 -8.85
N LEU A 15 8.69 -0.97 -8.00
CA LEU A 15 8.58 -1.77 -6.77
C LEU A 15 8.55 -3.28 -7.06
N GLU A 16 7.84 -3.69 -8.10
CA GLU A 16 7.77 -5.11 -8.50
C GLU A 16 9.13 -5.65 -8.94
N GLN A 17 9.90 -4.88 -9.71
CA GLN A 17 11.28 -5.24 -10.06
C GLN A 17 12.15 -5.39 -8.80
N LEU A 18 12.09 -4.43 -7.88
CA LEU A 18 12.85 -4.47 -6.63
C LEU A 18 12.44 -5.66 -5.74
N CYS A 19 11.14 -6.00 -5.68
CA CYS A 19 10.67 -7.22 -5.02
C CYS A 19 11.28 -8.48 -5.66
N SER A 20 11.26 -8.57 -6.99
CA SER A 20 11.84 -9.70 -7.72
C SER A 20 13.34 -9.84 -7.47
N GLU A 21 14.08 -8.72 -7.43
CA GLU A 21 15.52 -8.69 -7.11
C GLU A 21 15.80 -9.22 -5.68
N ARG A 22 14.83 -9.08 -4.76
CA ARG A 22 14.88 -9.63 -3.40
C ARG A 22 14.29 -11.04 -3.27
N GLY A 23 13.83 -11.65 -4.37
CA GLY A 23 13.18 -12.96 -4.35
C GLY A 23 11.76 -12.97 -3.76
N ILE A 24 11.11 -11.81 -3.67
CA ILE A 24 9.74 -11.65 -3.17
C ILE A 24 8.77 -11.80 -4.35
N SER A 25 7.84 -12.75 -4.26
CA SER A 25 6.80 -12.93 -5.27
C SER A 25 5.73 -11.84 -5.16
N THR A 26 5.31 -11.28 -6.29
CA THR A 26 4.31 -10.20 -6.35
C THR A 26 3.05 -10.65 -7.10
N ARG A 27 1.92 -10.03 -6.76
CA ARG A 27 0.68 -10.09 -7.55
C ARG A 27 0.15 -8.67 -7.75
N ARG A 28 -0.22 -8.35 -8.99
CA ARG A 28 -0.66 -7.01 -9.39
C ARG A 28 -2.17 -6.86 -9.29
N TYR A 29 -2.57 -5.79 -8.63
CA TYR A 29 -3.96 -5.36 -8.50
C TYR A 29 -4.04 -3.89 -8.87
N LYS A 30 -5.04 -3.50 -9.66
CA LYS A 30 -5.26 -2.12 -10.08
C LYS A 30 -6.72 -1.75 -9.90
N LYS A 31 -6.97 -0.72 -9.11
CA LYS A 31 -8.32 -0.18 -8.93
C LYS A 31 -8.83 0.42 -10.25
N PRO A 32 -10.13 0.30 -10.58
CA PRO A 32 -10.70 0.93 -11.77
C PRO A 32 -10.66 2.47 -11.73
N THR A 33 -10.62 3.04 -10.53
CA THR A 33 -10.52 4.49 -10.30
C THR A 33 -9.92 4.76 -8.93
N ASN A 34 -9.22 5.89 -8.81
CA ASN A 34 -8.69 6.41 -7.55
C ASN A 34 -9.72 7.19 -6.71
N THR A 35 -10.94 7.36 -7.21
CA THR A 35 -12.01 8.16 -6.56
C THR A 35 -13.01 7.33 -5.75
N ARG A 36 -12.83 6.00 -5.69
CA ARG A 36 -13.69 5.06 -4.97
C ARG A 36 -12.85 4.01 -4.28
N VAL A 37 -13.40 3.36 -3.27
CA VAL A 37 -12.81 2.14 -2.66
C VAL A 37 -12.69 1.02 -3.68
N ALA A 38 -11.77 0.09 -3.45
CA ALA A 38 -11.56 -1.08 -4.28
C ALA A 38 -12.82 -1.97 -4.30
N PRO A 39 -13.10 -2.65 -5.43
CA PRO A 39 -14.16 -3.66 -5.48
C PRO A 39 -13.97 -4.72 -4.39
N ARG A 40 -15.07 -5.16 -3.75
CA ARG A 40 -15.01 -6.18 -2.69
C ARG A 40 -14.35 -7.48 -3.13
N GLU A 41 -14.58 -7.88 -4.38
CA GLU A 41 -13.94 -9.06 -4.98
C GLU A 41 -12.42 -8.94 -5.00
N MET A 42 -11.89 -7.74 -5.26
CA MET A 42 -10.45 -7.46 -5.24
C MET A 42 -9.89 -7.54 -3.82
N ILE A 43 -10.58 -6.94 -2.84
CA ILE A 43 -10.17 -7.02 -1.43
C ILE A 43 -10.13 -8.48 -0.95
N ASN A 44 -11.14 -9.28 -1.32
CA ASN A 44 -11.16 -10.71 -1.00
C ASN A 44 -10.01 -11.45 -1.68
N ASP A 45 -9.81 -11.28 -2.99
CA ASP A 45 -8.74 -11.96 -3.74
C ASP A 45 -7.34 -11.59 -3.22
N ILE A 46 -7.12 -10.33 -2.82
CA ILE A 46 -5.88 -9.90 -2.15
C ILE A 46 -5.71 -10.64 -0.83
N ALA A 47 -6.72 -10.63 0.05
CA ALA A 47 -6.62 -11.26 1.36
C ALA A 47 -6.44 -12.79 1.29
N ASP A 48 -7.05 -13.45 0.29
CA ASP A 48 -7.00 -14.91 0.15
C ASP A 48 -5.67 -15.39 -0.46
N ASN A 49 -4.98 -14.54 -1.23
CA ASN A 49 -3.83 -14.96 -2.05
C ASN A 49 -2.54 -14.18 -1.78
N CYS A 50 -2.53 -13.26 -0.81
CA CYS A 50 -1.35 -12.48 -0.46
C CYS A 50 -1.10 -12.54 1.05
N GLN A 51 0.16 -12.36 1.44
CA GLN A 51 0.57 -12.30 2.85
C GLN A 51 0.65 -10.86 3.36
N ALA A 52 0.84 -9.92 2.43
CA ALA A 52 0.85 -8.49 2.70
C ALA A 52 0.46 -7.69 1.46
N VAL A 53 0.16 -6.41 1.65
CA VAL A 53 -0.20 -5.48 0.56
C VAL A 53 0.58 -4.17 0.65
N ILE A 54 1.09 -3.70 -0.49
CA ILE A 54 1.55 -2.32 -0.68
C ILE A 54 0.45 -1.59 -1.44
N ILE A 55 -0.14 -0.54 -0.86
CA ILE A 55 -1.14 0.30 -1.54
C ILE A 55 -0.47 1.60 -1.97
N ALA A 56 -0.32 1.82 -3.29
CA ALA A 56 0.32 3.02 -3.81
C ALA A 56 -0.36 3.51 -5.10
N LEU A 57 -0.29 4.79 -5.47
CA LEU A 57 0.39 5.88 -4.75
C LEU A 57 -0.58 7.03 -4.57
N SER A 58 -0.86 7.40 -3.31
CA SER A 58 -1.84 8.43 -2.97
C SER A 58 -1.18 9.81 -2.84
N ASP A 59 -1.75 10.84 -3.46
CA ASP A 59 -1.20 12.21 -3.49
C ASP A 59 -2.29 13.28 -3.58
N CYS A 60 -3.52 12.93 -3.20
CA CYS A 60 -4.62 13.88 -3.03
C CYS A 60 -5.60 13.38 -1.97
N GLY A 61 -6.33 14.30 -1.33
CA GLY A 61 -7.17 13.94 -0.19
C GLY A 61 -8.25 12.89 -0.47
N SER A 62 -8.87 12.91 -1.66
CA SER A 62 -9.91 11.94 -2.01
C SER A 62 -9.36 10.53 -2.22
N CYS A 63 -8.21 10.40 -2.88
CA CYS A 63 -7.60 9.09 -3.09
C CYS A 63 -7.01 8.53 -1.80
N THR A 64 -6.42 9.38 -0.95
CA THR A 64 -5.98 9.03 0.41
C THR A 64 -7.14 8.48 1.25
N SER A 65 -8.31 9.11 1.19
CA SER A 65 -9.51 8.58 1.86
C SER A 65 -9.89 7.19 1.38
N CYS A 66 -10.02 7.01 0.07
CA CYS A 66 -10.45 5.74 -0.49
C CYS A 66 -9.43 4.63 -0.21
N SER A 67 -8.13 4.89 -0.36
CA SER A 67 -7.08 3.90 -0.09
C SER A 67 -6.93 3.58 1.39
N THR A 68 -7.19 4.53 2.30
CA THR A 68 -7.22 4.26 3.75
C THR A 68 -8.36 3.32 4.12
N HIS A 69 -9.54 3.47 3.50
CA HIS A 69 -10.63 2.52 3.69
C HIS A 69 -10.31 1.14 3.11
N ASP A 70 -9.64 1.07 1.95
CA ASP A 70 -9.19 -0.19 1.38
C ASP A 70 -8.21 -0.91 2.32
N LEU A 71 -7.27 -0.16 2.91
CA LEU A 71 -6.31 -0.69 3.88
C LEU A 71 -7.02 -1.23 5.13
N ASN A 72 -8.01 -0.50 5.64
CA ASN A 72 -8.83 -0.94 6.78
C ASN A 72 -9.63 -2.22 6.48
N ASP A 73 -10.15 -2.36 5.27
CA ASP A 73 -10.89 -3.56 4.89
C ASP A 73 -9.97 -4.79 4.76
N LEU A 74 -8.70 -4.60 4.37
CA LEU A 74 -7.68 -5.65 4.35
C LEU A 74 -7.15 -5.97 5.75
N ASP A 75 -6.96 -4.96 6.59
CA ASP A 75 -6.57 -5.11 8.00
C ASP A 75 -7.60 -5.93 8.79
N LYS A 76 -8.90 -5.64 8.61
CA LYS A 76 -9.99 -6.44 9.18
C LYS A 76 -10.01 -7.90 8.74
N LYS A 77 -9.31 -8.23 7.65
CA LYS A 77 -9.11 -9.60 7.16
C LYS A 77 -7.79 -10.22 7.64
N GLY A 78 -7.04 -9.52 8.48
CA GLY A 78 -5.76 -9.96 9.04
C GLY A 78 -4.58 -9.82 8.08
N LEU A 79 -4.72 -9.04 7.00
CA LEU A 79 -3.65 -8.84 6.03
C LEU A 79 -2.80 -7.62 6.42
N ALA A 80 -1.51 -7.83 6.64
CA ALA A 80 -0.57 -6.74 6.86
C ALA A 80 -0.51 -5.81 5.63
N GLY A 81 -0.55 -4.50 5.86
CA GLY A 81 -0.54 -3.54 4.77
C GLY A 81 0.19 -2.26 5.08
N VAL A 82 0.78 -1.68 4.05
CA VAL A 82 1.40 -0.34 4.08
C VAL A 82 0.79 0.53 2.99
N SER A 83 0.44 1.76 3.37
CA SER A 83 0.11 2.80 2.39
C SER A 83 1.36 3.57 2.00
N VAL A 84 1.53 3.80 0.70
CA VAL A 84 2.52 4.76 0.19
C VAL A 84 1.78 5.99 -0.28
N LEU A 85 2.15 7.15 0.29
CA LEU A 85 1.53 8.43 -0.02
C LEU A 85 2.59 9.51 -0.19
N THR A 86 2.25 10.64 -0.79
CA THR A 86 3.15 11.80 -0.78
C THR A 86 3.12 12.54 0.55
N THR A 87 4.24 13.14 0.94
CA THR A 87 4.43 13.89 2.21
C THR A 87 3.32 14.89 2.53
N GLU A 88 2.75 15.60 1.55
CA GLU A 88 1.65 16.56 1.79
C GLU A 88 0.38 15.95 2.40
N PHE A 89 0.19 14.63 2.28
CA PHE A 89 -1.03 13.94 2.73
C PHE A 89 -0.83 13.08 3.98
N GLU A 90 0.30 13.21 4.66
CA GLU A 90 0.57 12.54 5.94
C GLU A 90 -0.50 12.87 7.00
N GLN A 91 -0.77 14.16 7.24
CA GLN A 91 -1.79 14.56 8.20
C GLN A 91 -3.20 14.07 7.82
N ALA A 92 -3.51 14.05 6.52
CA ALA A 92 -4.79 13.56 6.03
C ALA A 92 -4.96 12.06 6.30
N PHE A 93 -3.90 11.27 6.05
CA PHE A 93 -3.86 9.84 6.32
C PHE A 93 -4.01 9.55 7.81
N GLU A 94 -3.22 10.21 8.66
CA GLU A 94 -3.26 10.00 10.12
C GLU A 94 -4.63 10.37 10.73
N SER A 95 -5.22 11.47 10.28
CA SER A 95 -6.57 11.87 10.70
C SER A 95 -7.62 10.81 10.32
N GLN A 96 -7.53 10.27 9.11
CA GLN A 96 -8.47 9.25 8.63
C GLN A 96 -8.30 7.92 9.36
N LYS A 97 -7.06 7.45 9.53
CA LYS A 97 -6.74 6.26 10.32
C LYS A 97 -7.29 6.35 11.73
N SER A 98 -7.00 7.46 12.42
CA SER A 98 -7.47 7.70 13.79
C SER A 98 -9.00 7.68 13.86
N SER A 99 -9.68 8.31 12.89
CA SER A 99 -11.14 8.37 12.84
C SER A 99 -11.81 7.00 12.66
N ILE A 100 -11.13 6.05 12.02
CA ILE A 100 -11.66 4.69 11.76
C ILE A 100 -11.04 3.61 12.66
N GLY A 101 -10.12 3.98 13.56
CA GLY A 101 -9.41 3.06 14.44
C GLY A 101 -8.44 2.12 13.71
N LEU A 102 -7.88 2.54 12.58
CA LEU A 102 -6.92 1.76 11.80
C LEU A 102 -5.49 2.01 12.31
N ASP A 103 -4.83 0.95 12.79
CA ASP A 103 -3.41 0.94 13.11
C ASP A 103 -2.63 0.29 11.95
N ALA A 104 -2.24 1.11 10.97
CA ALA A 104 -1.55 0.62 9.78
C ALA A 104 -0.32 1.45 9.44
N ALA A 105 0.68 0.80 8.85
CA ALA A 105 1.91 1.46 8.48
C ALA A 105 1.76 2.36 7.24
N SER A 106 2.63 3.36 7.14
CA SER A 106 2.73 4.23 5.97
C SER A 106 4.17 4.61 5.65
N VAL A 107 4.45 4.81 4.38
CA VAL A 107 5.71 5.36 3.87
C VAL A 107 5.41 6.57 3.00
N TYR A 108 6.24 7.60 3.15
CA TYR A 108 6.03 8.88 2.48
C TYR A 108 7.09 9.14 1.42
N VAL A 109 6.65 9.58 0.24
CA VAL A 109 7.52 10.04 -0.85
C VAL A 109 7.28 11.52 -1.13
N GLU A 110 8.22 12.19 -1.79
CA GLU A 110 8.12 13.62 -2.06
C GLU A 110 6.94 13.97 -3.01
N HIS A 111 6.18 15.00 -2.62
CA HIS A 111 5.13 15.64 -3.43
C HIS A 111 5.71 16.73 -4.36
N PRO A 112 5.14 17.02 -5.55
CA PRO A 112 4.11 16.27 -6.27
C PRO A 112 4.71 15.17 -7.15
N LEU A 113 3.91 14.14 -7.46
CA LEU A 113 4.33 13.04 -8.33
C LEU A 113 4.08 13.32 -9.81
N GLN A 114 3.05 14.12 -10.12
CA GLN A 114 2.61 14.36 -11.50
C GLN A 114 3.68 15.04 -12.36
N ASN A 115 4.55 15.82 -11.73
CA ASN A 115 5.61 16.57 -12.41
C ASN A 115 6.91 15.78 -12.57
N LYS A 116 7.03 14.60 -11.95
CA LYS A 116 8.26 13.79 -11.97
C LYS A 116 8.44 13.09 -13.31
N THR A 117 9.65 13.02 -13.82
CA THR A 117 10.02 12.11 -14.90
C THR A 117 9.91 10.65 -14.47
N THR A 118 9.91 9.71 -15.43
CA THR A 118 9.94 8.27 -15.11
C THR A 118 11.14 7.90 -14.24
N GLU A 119 12.31 8.46 -14.53
CA GLU A 119 13.53 8.25 -13.73
C GLU A 119 13.36 8.74 -12.29
N GLU A 120 12.72 9.89 -12.08
CA GLU A 120 12.46 10.42 -10.74
C GLU A 120 11.39 9.62 -9.99
N LEU A 121 10.38 9.07 -10.69
CA LEU A 121 9.42 8.14 -10.09
C LEU A 121 10.09 6.83 -9.68
N HIS A 122 10.96 6.27 -10.53
CA HIS A 122 11.73 5.08 -10.19
C HIS A 122 12.64 5.33 -9.00
N ARG A 123 13.36 6.46 -8.98
CA ARG A 123 14.20 6.85 -7.83
C ARG A 123 13.38 7.01 -6.55
N SER A 124 12.16 7.55 -6.66
CA SER A 124 11.25 7.66 -5.51
C SER A 124 10.85 6.27 -4.99
N ALA A 125 10.56 5.32 -5.88
CA ALA A 125 10.27 3.93 -5.51
C ALA A 125 11.47 3.25 -4.85
N GLU A 126 12.66 3.39 -5.43
CA GLU A 126 13.93 2.88 -4.90
C GLU A 126 14.21 3.43 -3.50
N SER A 127 14.06 4.73 -3.30
CA SER A 127 14.29 5.36 -1.99
C SER A 127 13.31 4.90 -0.92
N ALA A 128 12.08 4.57 -1.30
CA ALA A 128 11.03 4.15 -0.37
C ALA A 128 11.06 2.65 -0.08
N PHE A 129 11.71 1.85 -0.93
CA PHE A 129 11.55 0.39 -0.95
C PHE A 129 11.96 -0.29 0.35
N ASP A 130 13.13 0.04 0.90
CA ASP A 130 13.60 -0.59 2.14
C ASP A 130 12.72 -0.21 3.34
N ASP A 131 12.18 1.00 3.38
CA ASP A 131 11.24 1.44 4.41
C ASP A 131 9.87 0.77 4.26
N ILE A 132 9.40 0.55 3.02
CA ILE A 132 8.19 -0.23 2.72
C ILE A 132 8.33 -1.66 3.24
N LEU A 133 9.46 -2.32 2.94
CA LEU A 133 9.70 -3.68 3.42
C LEU A 133 9.80 -3.73 4.93
N ARG A 134 10.48 -2.77 5.57
CA ARG A 134 10.56 -2.67 7.02
C ARG A 134 9.17 -2.50 7.64
N ALA A 135 8.34 -1.62 7.08
CA ALA A 135 6.99 -1.37 7.54
C ALA A 135 6.07 -2.61 7.46
N ILE A 136 6.19 -3.40 6.39
CA ILE A 136 5.39 -4.63 6.22
C ILE A 136 5.93 -5.80 7.06
N SER A 137 7.24 -5.84 7.32
CA SER A 137 7.88 -6.99 7.98
C SER A 137 7.83 -6.94 9.51
N ILE A 138 7.48 -5.80 10.12
CA ILE A 138 7.41 -5.66 11.57
C ILE A 138 6.00 -6.04 12.06
N GLU A 139 5.92 -7.28 12.55
CA GLU A 139 4.88 -7.91 13.39
C GLU A 139 3.54 -8.37 12.74
N VAL A 140 3.46 -9.68 12.53
CA VAL A 140 2.25 -10.48 12.84
C VAL A 140 2.47 -11.07 14.24
N PRO A 141 1.69 -10.71 15.27
CA PRO A 141 1.67 -11.46 16.52
C PRO A 141 1.21 -12.89 16.24
N SER A 142 2.12 -13.85 16.33
CA SER A 142 1.81 -15.27 16.17
C SER A 142 0.91 -15.76 17.32
N LEU A 143 -0.36 -16.08 17.06
CA LEU A 143 -1.31 -16.75 17.96
C LEU A 143 -2.32 -17.49 17.06
N HIS A 144 -2.43 -18.82 16.93
CA HIS A 144 -2.12 -19.95 17.79
C HIS A 144 -1.74 -21.18 16.94
N THR A 145 -0.60 -21.81 17.23
CA THR A 145 -0.48 -23.27 17.13
C THR A 145 -0.77 -23.85 18.50
N SER A 146 -2.03 -24.19 18.75
CA SER A 146 -2.35 -25.07 19.87
C SER A 146 -1.93 -26.48 19.49
N LYS A 147 -0.84 -26.94 20.10
CA LYS A 147 -0.29 -28.28 19.99
C LYS A 147 -1.08 -29.20 20.94
N ALA A 148 -1.60 -30.28 20.37
CA ALA A 148 -1.88 -31.60 20.93
C ALA A 148 -2.20 -31.74 22.44
N ALA A 149 -3.38 -32.30 22.70
CA ALA A 149 -3.56 -33.38 23.66
C ALA A 149 -4.35 -34.50 22.96
#